data_AF-A0A380TZR9-F1
#
_entry.id   AF-A0A380TZR9-F1
#
_cell.length_a   1.000
_cell.length_b   1.000
_cell.length_c   1.000
_cell.angle_alpha   90.00
_cell.angle_beta   90.00
_cell.angle_gamma   90.00
#
_symmetry.space_group_name_H-M   'P 1'
#
loop_
_entity.id
_entity.type
_entity.pdbx_description
1 polymer ?
#
loop_
_entity_poly.entity_id
_entity_poly.type
_entity_poly.pdbx_seq_one_letter_code
_entity_poly.pdbx_strand_id
1 'polypeptide(L)'
;MLQRQDDPEFWQSVTGSLESDEQPFETAIREVKEETGIDILAEKLSLIDCNESVEFEIFPHFRYKYAPDVTHCSEHWFLLALTQEQQPRLSEHLAFKWVSVEEAVRLTKSPNNAAAIAKYLKK
;
A
#
# COMPACT_ATOMS: atom_id res chain seq x y z
N MET A 1 -3.58 8.51 1.91
CA MET A 1 -2.29 8.56 1.18
C MET A 1 -1.16 8.82 2.16
N LEU A 2 -0.04 8.12 2.02
CA LEU A 2 1.12 8.13 2.89
C LEU A 2 2.35 8.59 2.09
N GLN A 3 3.18 9.46 2.65
CA GLN A 3 4.38 10.02 2.01
C GLN A 3 5.61 9.19 2.35
N ARG A 4 6.29 8.62 1.36
CA ARG A 4 7.46 7.76 1.60
C ARG A 4 8.63 8.54 2.20
N GLN A 5 9.46 7.88 3.00
CA GLN A 5 10.72 8.45 3.53
C GLN A 5 11.84 8.54 2.49
N ASP A 6 11.89 7.61 1.53
CA ASP A 6 12.96 7.53 0.53
C ASP A 6 12.72 8.39 -0.72
N ASP A 7 11.46 8.71 -1.04
CA ASP A 7 11.07 9.74 -2.01
C ASP A 7 9.92 10.58 -1.43
N PRO A 8 10.19 11.78 -0.88
CA PRO A 8 9.16 12.66 -0.33
C PRO A 8 8.10 13.12 -1.34
N GLU A 9 8.35 13.05 -2.64
CA GLU A 9 7.33 13.34 -3.65
C GLU A 9 6.46 12.12 -3.98
N PHE A 10 6.83 10.94 -3.49
CA PHE A 10 6.09 9.70 -3.69
C PHE A 10 5.08 9.51 -2.57
N TRP A 11 3.81 9.63 -2.94
CA TRP A 11 2.68 9.30 -2.08
C TRP A 11 2.02 8.00 -2.51
N GLN A 12 1.57 7.19 -1.57
CA GLN A 12 0.97 5.90 -1.88
C GLN A 12 -0.02 5.41 -0.81
N SER A 13 -0.63 4.26 -1.05
CA SER A 13 -1.28 3.44 -0.01
C SER A 13 -0.22 2.57 0.70
N VAL A 14 -0.61 1.84 1.75
CA VAL A 14 0.26 0.87 2.45
C VAL A 14 0.81 -0.16 1.45
N THR A 15 2.10 -0.47 1.50
CA THR A 15 2.73 -1.50 0.65
C THR A 15 3.87 -2.18 1.38
N GLY A 16 3.90 -3.51 1.30
CA GLY A 16 4.97 -4.28 1.90
C GLY A 16 5.43 -5.45 1.06
N SER A 17 6.58 -6.00 1.44
CA SER A 17 7.10 -7.21 0.81
C SER A 17 6.49 -8.44 1.48
N LEU A 18 6.11 -9.41 0.66
CA LEU A 18 5.72 -10.74 1.13
C LEU A 18 6.95 -11.46 1.70
N GLU A 19 6.90 -11.82 2.98
CA GLU A 19 7.94 -12.65 3.59
C GLU A 19 7.75 -14.14 3.23
N SER A 20 8.82 -14.93 3.32
CA SER A 20 8.83 -16.31 2.83
C SER A 20 7.85 -17.26 3.54
N ASP A 21 7.47 -16.92 4.78
CA ASP A 21 6.60 -17.74 5.63
C ASP A 21 5.18 -17.16 5.80
N GLU A 22 4.81 -16.14 5.01
CA GLU A 22 3.52 -15.45 5.10
C GLU A 22 2.65 -15.65 3.86
N GLN A 23 1.33 -15.63 4.04
CA GLN A 23 0.39 -15.45 2.95
C GLN A 23 0.18 -13.96 2.65
N PRO A 24 -0.17 -13.56 1.40
CA PRO A 24 -0.40 -12.16 1.05
C PRO A 24 -1.37 -11.41 1.99
N PHE A 25 -2.41 -12.11 2.46
CA PHE A 25 -3.38 -11.55 3.41
C PHE A 25 -2.77 -11.27 4.79
N GLU A 26 -1.88 -12.15 5.26
CA GLU A 26 -1.18 -11.99 6.54
C GLU A 26 -0.18 -10.82 6.46
N THR A 27 0.57 -10.74 5.36
CA THR A 27 1.43 -9.59 5.06
C THR A 27 0.64 -8.29 5.04
N ALA A 28 -0.52 -8.24 4.39
CA ALA A 28 -1.35 -7.03 4.38
C ALA A 28 -1.80 -6.60 5.79
N ILE A 29 -2.12 -7.55 6.68
CA ILE A 29 -2.44 -7.23 8.09
C ILE A 29 -1.23 -6.69 8.83
N ARG A 30 -0.08 -7.36 8.68
CA ARG A 30 1.18 -6.95 9.33
C ARG A 30 1.58 -5.55 8.90
N GLU A 31 1.63 -5.29 7.60
CA GLU A 31 2.09 -4.01 7.02
C GLU A 31 1.17 -2.85 7.40
N VAL A 32 -0.17 -3.05 7.41
CA VAL A 32 -1.09 -2.01 7.90
C VAL A 32 -0.77 -1.65 9.34
N LYS A 33 -0.52 -2.65 10.19
CA LYS A 33 -0.20 -2.43 11.59
C LYS A 33 1.17 -1.77 11.76
N GLU A 34 2.17 -2.22 11.03
CA GLU A 34 3.54 -1.70 11.10
C GLU A 34 3.60 -0.25 10.61
N GLU A 35 3.04 0.05 9.44
CA GLU A 35 3.13 1.38 8.82
C GLU A 35 2.21 2.42 9.46
N THR A 36 1.02 2.02 9.93
CA THR A 36 -0.04 2.95 10.35
C THR A 36 -0.48 2.81 11.80
N GLY A 37 -0.08 1.74 12.48
CA GLY A 37 -0.52 1.42 13.84
C GLY A 37 -1.96 0.90 13.96
N ILE A 38 -2.68 0.75 12.84
CA ILE A 38 -4.06 0.25 12.81
C ILE A 38 -4.03 -1.27 12.96
N ASP A 39 -4.73 -1.79 13.97
CA ASP A 39 -4.81 -3.23 14.22
C ASP A 39 -6.14 -3.76 13.70
N ILE A 40 -6.14 -4.25 12.46
CA ILE A 40 -7.33 -4.73 11.75
C ILE A 40 -8.11 -5.77 12.57
N LEU A 41 -7.41 -6.69 13.23
CA LEU A 41 -8.04 -7.77 13.99
C LEU A 41 -8.60 -7.27 15.32
N ALA A 42 -7.86 -6.42 16.05
CA ALA A 42 -8.33 -5.85 17.31
C ALA A 42 -9.50 -4.87 17.11
N GLU A 43 -9.47 -4.09 16.03
CA GLU A 43 -10.50 -3.12 15.66
C GLU A 43 -11.69 -3.75 14.91
N LYS A 44 -11.60 -5.05 14.55
CA LYS A 44 -12.62 -5.81 13.79
C LYS A 44 -12.96 -5.14 12.45
N LEU A 45 -11.94 -4.65 11.77
CA LEU A 45 -12.06 -4.03 10.45
C LEU A 45 -12.13 -5.10 9.36
N SER A 46 -12.76 -4.75 8.23
CA SER A 46 -12.87 -5.63 7.07
C SER A 46 -11.73 -5.37 6.10
N LEU A 47 -10.77 -6.30 6.06
CA LEU A 47 -9.79 -6.40 4.99
C LEU A 47 -10.35 -7.32 3.90
N ILE A 48 -10.47 -6.81 2.68
CA ILE A 48 -11.05 -7.52 1.54
C ILE A 48 -9.92 -7.81 0.54
N ASP A 49 -9.71 -9.08 0.24
CA ASP A 49 -8.88 -9.50 -0.88
C ASP A 49 -9.60 -9.17 -2.19
N CYS A 50 -8.94 -8.40 -3.07
CA CYS A 50 -9.46 -8.08 -4.39
C CYS A 50 -9.37 -9.25 -5.37
N ASN A 51 -8.61 -10.29 -5.01
CA ASN A 51 -8.24 -11.43 -5.85
C ASN A 51 -7.59 -10.98 -7.17
N GLU A 52 -6.82 -9.90 -7.11
CA GLU A 52 -6.09 -9.30 -8.22
C GLU A 52 -4.62 -9.12 -7.85
N SER A 53 -3.77 -9.44 -8.83
CA SER A 53 -2.34 -9.22 -8.75
C SER A 53 -1.83 -8.64 -10.06
N VAL A 54 -0.82 -7.78 -9.96
CA VAL A 54 -0.17 -7.15 -11.11
C VAL A 54 1.34 -7.35 -11.00
N GLU A 55 1.93 -7.83 -12.10
CA GLU A 55 3.37 -7.90 -12.26
C GLU A 55 3.87 -6.63 -12.96
N PHE A 56 4.93 -6.03 -12.42
CA PHE A 56 5.51 -4.82 -12.99
C PHE A 56 7.03 -4.81 -12.84
N GLU A 57 7.69 -4.10 -13.75
CA GLU A 57 9.12 -3.89 -13.66
C GLU A 57 9.44 -2.94 -12.50
N ILE A 58 10.31 -3.37 -11.61
CA ILE A 58 10.73 -2.57 -10.46
C ILE A 58 11.48 -1.33 -10.99
N PHE A 59 11.07 -0.16 -10.52
CA PHE A 59 11.72 1.10 -10.89
C PHE A 59 13.23 1.00 -10.66
N PRO A 60 14.07 1.44 -11.62
CA PRO A 60 15.53 1.26 -11.53
C PRO A 60 16.15 1.77 -10.22
N HIS A 61 15.63 2.88 -9.69
CA HIS A 61 16.12 3.47 -8.44
C HIS A 61 15.70 2.71 -7.17
N PHE A 62 14.78 1.74 -7.24
CA PHE A 62 14.40 0.87 -6.12
C PHE A 62 14.98 -0.55 -6.23
N ARG A 63 15.60 -0.93 -7.36
CA ARG A 63 16.16 -2.28 -7.57
C ARG A 63 17.22 -2.67 -6.55
N TYR A 64 17.93 -1.70 -5.95
CA TYR A 64 18.93 -1.98 -4.92
C TYR A 64 18.35 -2.65 -3.66
N LYS A 65 17.02 -2.61 -3.46
CA LYS A 65 16.33 -3.29 -2.35
C LYS A 65 16.07 -4.77 -2.63
N TYR A 66 16.26 -5.22 -3.86
CA TYR A 66 15.96 -6.58 -4.31
C TYR A 66 17.25 -7.33 -4.64
N ALA A 67 17.16 -8.66 -4.76
CA ALA A 67 18.30 -9.47 -5.21
C ALA A 67 18.75 -9.06 -6.63
N PRO A 68 20.04 -9.22 -6.99
CA PRO A 68 20.63 -8.66 -8.22
C PRO A 68 19.92 -9.06 -9.53
N ASP A 69 19.26 -10.21 -9.53
CA ASP A 69 18.54 -10.83 -10.64
C ASP A 69 17.04 -10.53 -10.65
N VAL A 70 16.51 -9.86 -9.63
CA VAL A 70 15.10 -9.53 -9.50
C VAL A 70 14.80 -8.20 -10.21
N THR A 71 14.05 -8.30 -11.30
CA THR A 71 13.66 -7.16 -12.14
C THR A 71 12.16 -6.86 -12.09
N HIS A 72 11.35 -7.83 -11.67
CA HIS A 72 9.90 -7.74 -11.61
C HIS A 72 9.40 -7.99 -10.19
N CYS A 73 8.29 -7.33 -9.84
CA CYS A 73 7.58 -7.52 -8.57
C CYS A 73 6.11 -7.84 -8.86
N SER A 74 5.53 -8.75 -8.09
CA SER A 74 4.10 -9.02 -8.08
C SER A 74 3.47 -8.31 -6.89
N GLU A 75 2.46 -7.47 -7.15
CA GLU A 75 1.70 -6.77 -6.11
C GLU A 75 0.29 -7.33 -6.05
N HIS A 76 -0.13 -7.76 -4.86
CA HIS A 76 -1.49 -8.24 -4.56
C HIS A 76 -2.32 -7.10 -3.97
N TRP A 77 -3.57 -6.96 -4.42
CA TRP A 77 -4.41 -5.84 -4.01
C TRP A 77 -5.41 -6.20 -2.91
N PHE A 78 -5.45 -5.35 -1.88
CA PHE A 78 -6.38 -5.45 -0.77
C PHE A 78 -7.08 -4.11 -0.52
N LEU A 79 -8.31 -4.17 -0.01
CA LEU A 79 -9.06 -3.00 0.43
C LEU A 79 -9.32 -3.09 1.92
N LEU A 80 -8.92 -2.06 2.65
CA LEU A 80 -9.25 -1.88 4.05
C LEU A 80 -10.28 -0.76 4.19
N ALA A 81 -11.49 -1.10 4.62
CA ALA A 81 -12.52 -0.12 4.92
C ALA A 81 -12.41 0.32 6.39
N LEU A 82 -12.19 1.62 6.61
CA LEU A 82 -12.30 2.22 7.94
C LEU A 82 -13.72 2.76 8.15
N THR A 83 -14.19 2.72 9.39
CA THR A 83 -15.52 3.25 9.76
C THR A 83 -15.60 4.77 9.67
N GLN A 84 -14.47 5.45 9.91
CA GLN A 84 -14.29 6.88 9.78
C GLN A 84 -12.82 7.21 9.52
N GLU A 85 -12.54 8.44 9.07
CA GLU A 85 -11.17 8.93 8.99
C GLU A 85 -10.55 8.95 10.40
N GLN A 86 -9.35 8.38 10.51
CA GLN A 86 -8.57 8.38 11.75
C GLN A 86 -7.13 8.79 11.48
N GLN A 87 -6.44 9.25 12.52
CA GLN A 87 -5.04 9.64 12.45
C GLN A 87 -4.16 8.39 12.64
N PRO A 88 -3.44 7.92 11.61
CA PRO A 88 -2.51 6.81 11.76
C PRO A 88 -1.27 7.23 12.56
N ARG A 89 -0.65 6.27 13.24
CA ARG A 89 0.67 6.41 13.84
C ARG A 89 1.72 5.90 12.85
N LEU A 90 2.34 6.82 12.12
CA LEU A 90 3.31 6.49 11.10
C LEU A 90 4.65 6.04 11.68
N SER A 91 5.24 5.00 11.09
CA SER A 91 6.58 4.48 11.40
C SER A 91 7.55 4.66 10.23
N GLU A 92 7.10 4.32 9.02
CA GLU A 92 7.92 4.30 7.79
C GLU A 92 7.65 5.45 6.83
N HIS A 93 6.70 6.32 7.18
CA HIS A 93 6.22 7.42 6.35
C HIS A 93 6.45 8.77 7.01
N LEU A 94 6.65 9.81 6.20
CA LEU A 94 6.90 11.18 6.68
C LEU A 94 5.61 11.91 7.08
N ALA A 95 4.53 11.66 6.32
CA ALA A 95 3.25 12.30 6.50
C ALA A 95 2.12 11.43 5.93
N PHE A 96 0.89 11.74 6.33
CA PHE A 96 -0.31 11.17 5.73
C PHE A 96 -1.29 12.29 5.36
N LYS A 97 -2.20 12.00 4.43
CA LYS A 97 -3.39 12.80 4.18
C LYS A 97 -4.57 11.96 3.73
N TRP A 98 -5.73 12.29 4.28
CA TRP A 98 -7.03 11.91 3.72
C TRP A 98 -7.35 12.86 2.57
N VAL A 99 -7.73 12.29 1.43
CA VAL A 99 -7.97 13.01 0.17
C VAL A 99 -9.11 12.34 -0.59
N SER A 100 -9.71 13.04 -1.55
CA SER A 100 -10.71 12.41 -2.43
C SER A 100 -10.06 11.32 -3.29
N VAL A 101 -10.89 10.42 -3.83
CA VAL A 101 -10.44 9.35 -4.73
C VAL A 101 -9.72 9.94 -5.95
N GLU A 102 -10.26 11.00 -6.55
CA GLU A 102 -9.66 11.65 -7.72
C GLU A 102 -8.31 12.30 -7.39
N GLU A 103 -8.16 12.88 -6.19
CA GLU A 103 -6.87 13.43 -5.77
C GLU A 103 -5.87 12.31 -5.49
N ALA A 104 -6.28 11.22 -4.83
CA ALA A 104 -5.41 10.08 -4.54
C ALA A 104 -4.82 9.47 -5.82
N VAL A 105 -5.66 9.28 -6.86
CA VAL A 105 -5.23 8.77 -8.18
C VAL A 105 -4.21 9.70 -8.84
N ARG A 106 -4.37 11.03 -8.73
CA ARG A 106 -3.42 12.00 -9.31
C ARG A 106 -2.13 12.15 -8.52
N LEU A 107 -2.19 11.89 -7.22
CA LEU A 107 -1.10 12.15 -6.30
C LEU A 107 -0.03 11.07 -6.33
N THR A 108 -0.42 9.81 -6.48
CA THR A 108 0.54 8.70 -6.46
C THR A 108 1.38 8.65 -7.73
N LYS A 109 2.68 8.41 -7.56
CA LYS A 109 3.60 8.13 -8.68
C LYS A 109 3.46 6.67 -9.18
N SER A 110 2.86 5.79 -8.39
CA SER A 110 2.64 4.37 -8.74
C SER A 110 1.42 4.22 -9.65
N PRO A 111 1.59 3.76 -10.91
CA PRO A 111 0.46 3.49 -11.80
C PRO A 111 -0.45 2.39 -11.25
N ASN A 112 0.11 1.39 -10.57
CA ASN A 112 -0.64 0.28 -9.99
C ASN A 112 -1.53 0.76 -8.84
N ASN A 113 -0.97 1.60 -7.95
CA ASN A 113 -1.76 2.16 -6.86
C ASN A 113 -2.88 3.07 -7.39
N ALA A 114 -2.59 3.90 -8.40
CA ALA A 114 -3.61 4.70 -9.08
C ALA A 114 -4.71 3.83 -9.71
N ALA A 115 -4.35 2.72 -10.35
CA ALA A 115 -5.28 1.78 -10.97
C ALA A 115 -6.18 1.10 -9.92
N ALA A 116 -5.61 0.62 -8.81
CA ALA A 116 -6.37 0.00 -7.73
C ALA A 116 -7.40 0.98 -7.13
N ILE A 117 -6.96 2.21 -6.81
CA ILE A 117 -7.84 3.26 -6.28
C ILE A 117 -8.97 3.58 -7.27
N ALA A 118 -8.62 3.79 -8.55
CA ALA A 118 -9.59 4.14 -9.58
C ALA A 118 -10.60 3.02 -9.84
N LYS A 119 -10.20 1.75 -9.70
CA LYS A 119 -11.05 0.60 -9.96
C LYS A 119 -12.03 0.33 -8.82
N TYR A 120 -11.57 0.41 -7.57
CA TYR A 120 -12.36 -0.05 -6.43
C TYR A 120 -13.03 1.07 -5.62
N LEU A 121 -12.50 2.30 -5.68
CA LEU A 121 -13.01 3.42 -4.87
C LEU A 121 -13.77 4.47 -5.69
N LYS A 122 -13.58 4.49 -7.01
CA LYS A 122 -14.31 5.40 -7.89
C LYS A 122 -15.74 4.88 -8.11
N LYS A 123 -16.73 5.73 -7.83
CA LYS A 123 -18.15 5.45 -8.06
C LYS A 123 -18.55 5.72 -9.51
#